data_AF-A0A820HWK6-F1
#
_entry.id   AF-A0A820HWK6-F1
#
_cell.length_a   1.000
_cell.length_b   1.000
_cell.length_c   1.000
_cell.angle_alpha   90.00
_cell.angle_beta   90.00
_cell.angle_gamma   90.00
#
_symmetry.space_group_name_H-M   'P 1'
#
loop_
_entity.id
_entity.type
_entity.pdbx_description
1 polymer ?
#
loop_
_entity_poly.entity_id
_entity_poly.type
_entity_poly.pdbx_seq_one_letter_code
_entity_poly.pdbx_strand_id
1 'polypeptide(L)' 'MSLSYAESLSYFPHKGKVGMPELNEKADDLKSKLDQFEQMIRQSHHTVVITGAGISTDAGIPDFRGPN' A
#
# COMPACT_ATOMS: atom_id res chain seq x y z
N MET A 1 -7.38 -10.64 8.18
CA MET A 1 -8.12 -9.42 8.53
C MET A 1 -8.55 -8.56 7.33
N SER A 2 -7.97 -8.65 6.14
CA SER A 2 -8.42 -8.11 4.85
C SER A 2 -9.49 -9.00 4.20
N LEU A 3 -9.32 -10.33 4.26
CA LEU A 3 -10.27 -11.30 3.73
C LEU A 3 -11.64 -11.19 4.40
N SER A 4 -11.69 -11.03 5.73
CA SER A 4 -12.93 -10.87 6.50
C SER A 4 -13.66 -9.55 6.19
N TYR A 5 -12.92 -8.49 5.82
CA TYR A 5 -13.52 -7.22 5.40
C TYR A 5 -14.04 -7.31 3.96
N ALA A 6 -13.29 -7.95 3.05
CA ALA A 6 -13.76 -8.20 1.69
C ALA A 6 -14.97 -9.16 1.61
N GLU A 7 -15.24 -9.92 2.66
CA GLU A 7 -16.41 -10.79 2.83
C GLU A 7 -17.67 -10.05 3.31
N SER A 8 -17.53 -8.91 4.01
CA SER A 8 -18.68 -8.10 4.48
C SER A 8 -19.25 -7.19 3.39
N LEU A 9 -18.55 -7.05 2.26
CA LEU A 9 -18.99 -6.29 1.10
C LEU A 9 -19.96 -7.09 0.22
N SER A 10 -20.78 -6.38 -0.55
CA SER A 10 -21.62 -6.99 -1.59
C SER A 10 -20.80 -7.90 -2.51
N TYR A 11 -21.36 -9.05 -2.89
CA TYR A 11 -20.70 -9.98 -3.79
C TYR A 11 -20.25 -9.28 -5.07
N PHE A 12 -18.94 -9.36 -5.35
CA PHE A 12 -18.32 -8.83 -6.54
C PHE A 12 -17.33 -9.87 -7.10
N PRO A 13 -17.56 -10.42 -8.30
CA PRO A 13 -16.74 -11.51 -8.83
C PRO A 13 -15.34 -11.04 -9.30
N HIS A 14 -15.17 -9.77 -9.63
CA HIS A 14 -13.92 -9.24 -10.22
C HIS A 14 -13.01 -8.57 -9.18
N LYS A 15 -12.63 -9.28 -8.11
CA LYS A 15 -11.81 -8.73 -7.01
C LYS A 15 -10.36 -8.39 -7.39
N GLY A 16 -9.89 -8.88 -8.54
CA GLY A 16 -8.49 -8.77 -8.96
C GLY A 16 -7.59 -9.79 -8.26
N LYS A 17 -6.27 -9.54 -8.22
CA LYS A 17 -5.32 -10.37 -7.46
C LYS A 17 -5.38 -9.99 -5.98
N VAL A 18 -5.54 -10.99 -5.11
CA VAL A 18 -5.69 -10.85 -3.66
C VAL A 18 -4.66 -11.76 -2.98
N GLY A 19 -4.10 -11.30 -1.85
CA GLY A 19 -3.21 -12.11 -1.02
C GLY A 19 -1.83 -12.37 -1.64
N MET A 20 -1.33 -11.44 -2.46
CA MET A 20 0.03 -11.52 -2.97
C MET A 20 1.03 -11.40 -1.80
N PRO A 21 2.19 -12.09 -1.86
CA PRO A 21 3.18 -12.01 -0.80
C PRO A 21 3.74 -10.59 -0.66
N GLU A 22 3.91 -10.16 0.59
CA GLU A 22 4.61 -8.92 0.90
C GLU A 22 6.10 -9.02 0.52
N LEU A 23 6.64 -7.92 0.02
CA LEU A 23 8.04 -7.79 -0.32
C LEU A 23 8.68 -6.80 0.63
N ASN A 24 9.80 -7.20 1.23
CA ASN A 24 10.58 -6.36 2.15
C ASN A 24 11.93 -6.08 1.51
N GLU A 25 12.29 -4.80 1.43
CA GLU A 25 13.58 -4.36 0.87
C GLU A 25 14.67 -4.38 1.94
N LYS A 26 15.93 -4.52 1.51
CA LYS A 26 17.06 -4.37 2.43
C LYS A 26 17.19 -2.90 2.85
N ALA A 27 17.71 -2.67 4.05
CA ALA A 27 17.84 -1.32 4.61
C ALA A 27 18.64 -0.36 3.72
N ASP A 28 19.73 -0.83 3.12
CA ASP A 28 20.58 0.00 2.24
C ASP A 28 19.86 0.39 0.94
N ASP A 29 19.12 -0.56 0.35
CA ASP A 29 18.33 -0.32 -0.87
C ASP A 29 17.19 0.67 -0.59
N LEU A 30 16.50 0.51 0.54
CA LEU A 30 15.45 1.42 0.98
C LEU A 30 15.99 2.84 1.20
N LYS A 31 17.14 2.97 1.88
CA LYS A 31 17.77 4.27 2.14
C LYS A 31 18.09 5.00 0.84
N SER A 32 18.73 4.32 -0.12
CA SER A 32 19.07 4.89 -1.43
C SER A 32 17.82 5.39 -2.19
N LYS A 33 16.71 4.66 -2.10
CA LYS A 33 15.44 5.06 -2.73
C LYS A 33 14.78 6.25 -2.01
N LEU A 34 14.88 6.32 -0.69
CA LEU A 34 14.36 7.45 0.09
C LEU A 34 15.12 8.74 -0.22
N ASP A 35 16.46 8.67 -0.36
CA ASP A 35 17.27 9.83 -0.74
C ASP A 35 16.86 10.37 -2.13
N GLN A 36 16.62 9.46 -3.09
CA GLN A 36 16.11 9.83 -4.42
C GLN A 36 14.69 10.41 -4.38
N PHE A 37 13.79 9.80 -3.60
CA PHE A 37 12.43 10.28 -3.41
C PHE A 37 12.41 11.68 -2.80
N GLU A 38 13.23 11.95 -1.78
CA GLU A 38 13.36 13.27 -1.17
C GLU A 38 13.74 14.32 -2.21
N GLN A 39 14.73 14.02 -3.05
CA GLN A 39 15.15 14.92 -4.11
C GLN A 39 14.00 15.22 -5.09
N MET A 40 13.25 14.19 -5.52
CA MET A 40 12.09 14.38 -6.41
C MET A 40 11.03 15.29 -5.78
N ILE A 41 10.73 15.10 -4.49
CA ILE A 41 9.76 15.93 -3.76
C ILE A 41 10.24 17.38 -3.67
N ARG A 42 11.51 17.62 -3.34
CA ARG A 42 12.07 18.98 -3.22
C ARG A 42 12.11 19.73 -4.55
N GLN A 43 12.29 19.01 -5.65
CA GLN A 43 12.35 19.59 -7.00
C GLN A 43 10.97 19.79 -7.63
N SER A 44 9.93 19.11 -7.11
CA SER A 44 8.58 19.21 -7.63
C SER A 44 7.91 20.54 -7.24
N HIS A 45 7.36 21.24 -8.23
CA HIS A 45 6.54 22.43 -7.98
C HIS A 45 5.11 22.08 -7.52
N HIS A 46 4.60 20.92 -7.96
CA HIS A 46 3.24 20.47 -7.69
C HIS A 46 3.23 18.96 -7.44
N THR A 47 3.09 18.58 -6.17
CA THR A 47 3.07 17.17 -5.76
C THR A 47 1.64 16.73 -5.49
N VAL A 48 1.23 15.63 -6.12
CA VAL A 48 -0.05 14.95 -5.87
C VAL A 48 0.25 13.58 -5.29
N VAL A 49 -0.41 13.24 -4.17
CA VAL A 49 -0.27 11.95 -3.51
C VAL A 49 -1.59 11.19 -3.65
N ILE A 50 -1.51 9.95 -4.12
CA ILE A 50 -2.67 9.05 -4.26
C ILE A 50 -2.50 7.95 -3.23
N THR A 51 -3.46 7.83 -2.32
CA THR A 51 -3.44 6.84 -1.23
C THR A 51 -4.52 5.79 -1.41
N GLY A 52 -4.25 4.57 -0.95
CA GLY A 52 -5.23 3.48 -0.86
C GLY A 52 -5.38 2.98 0.58
N ALA A 53 -6.10 1.87 0.78
CA ALA A 53 -6.39 1.34 2.12
C ALA A 53 -5.13 0.97 2.94
N GLY A 54 -4.02 0.64 2.28
CA GLY A 54 -2.78 0.20 2.94
C GLY A 54 -2.18 1.22 3.91
N ILE A 55 -2.45 2.53 3.77
CA ILE A 55 -1.91 3.52 4.71
C ILE A 55 -2.63 3.53 6.07
N SER A 56 -3.76 2.82 6.19
CA SER A 56 -4.59 2.80 7.39
C SER A 56 -4.52 1.48 8.16
N THR A 57 -3.75 0.50 7.68
CA THR A 57 -3.62 -0.82 8.32
C THR A 57 -3.03 -0.72 9.71
N ASP A 58 -2.06 0.18 9.93
CA ASP A 58 -1.46 0.43 11.24
C ASP A 58 -2.44 1.07 12.23
N ALA A 59 -3.50 1.71 11.73
CA ALA A 59 -4.60 2.22 12.55
C ALA A 59 -5.66 1.16 12.88
N GLY A 60 -5.42 -0.11 12.51
CA GLY A 60 -6.35 -1.23 12.71
C GLY A 60 -7.46 -1.34 11.68
N ILE A 61 -7.40 -0.56 10.60
CA ILE A 61 -8.37 -0.64 9.50
C ILE A 61 -7.82 -1.57 8.42
N PRO A 62 -8.46 -2.72 8.13
CA PRO A 62 -7.93 -3.68 7.18
C PRO A 62 -7.94 -3.14 5.75
N ASP A 63 -6.99 -3.60 4.94
CA ASP A 63 -7.03 -3.37 3.50
C ASP A 63 -8.00 -4.34 2.79
N PHE A 64 -8.07 -4.26 1.46
CA PHE A 64 -8.94 -5.13 0.66
C PHE A 64 -8.23 -6.34 0.04
N ARG A 65 -6.90 -6.29 -0.12
CA ARG A 65 -6.18 -7.19 -1.05
C ARG A 65 -4.82 -7.70 -0.55
N GLY A 66 -4.34 -7.22 0.59
CA GLY A 66 -3.13 -7.71 1.24
C GLY A 66 -3.31 -9.12 1.80
N PRO A 67 -2.21 -9.75 2.25
CA PRO A 67 -2.21 -11.16 2.67
C PRO A 67 -3.07 -11.44 3.90
N ASN A 68 -3.24 -10.44 4.78
CA ASN A 68 -3.87 -10.62 6.07
C ASN A 68 -5.20 -9.94 6.15
#